data_AF-A0A358PJ76-F1
#
_entry.id   AF-A0A358PJ76-F1
#
_cell.length_a   1.000
_cell.length_b   1.000
_cell.length_c   1.000
_cell.angle_alpha   90.00
_cell.angle_beta   90.00
_cell.angle_gamma   90.00
#
_symmetry.space_group_name_H-M   'P 1'
#
loop_
_entity.id
_entity.type
_entity.pdbx_description
1 polymer ?
#
loop_
_entity_poly.entity_id
_entity_poly.type
_entity_poly.pdbx_seq_one_letter_code
_entity_poly.pdbx_strand_id
1 'polypeptide(L)'
;MRVPTEPRNAFEAFHSCGFLIVPPKLCIKDMTVQTRDESVNGFMVGTYFSCEVCAGKSAVDCIVFSSTELDENNIENFETVEFSFHIFKTADRNTIDDSKPVVLNFN
;
A
#
# COMPACT_ATOMS: atom_id res chain seq x y z
N MET A 1 -31.23 -22.10 17.85
CA MET A 1 -29.82 -21.80 17.54
C MET A 1 -29.81 -20.87 16.34
N ARG A 2 -29.40 -19.60 16.50
CA ARG A 2 -29.21 -18.70 15.35
C ARG A 2 -27.90 -19.09 14.67
N VAL A 3 -27.96 -19.25 13.34
CA VAL A 3 -26.79 -19.37 12.45
C VAL A 3 -25.87 -18.18 12.72
N PRO A 4 -24.55 -18.35 12.83
CA PRO A 4 -23.63 -17.21 12.90
C PRO A 4 -23.83 -16.38 11.63
N THR A 5 -24.42 -15.19 11.74
CA THR A 5 -24.51 -14.29 10.60
C THR A 5 -23.19 -13.56 10.51
N GLU A 6 -22.50 -13.72 9.39
CA GLU A 6 -21.40 -12.84 8.99
C GLU A 6 -21.82 -11.38 9.13
N PRO A 7 -20.88 -10.50 9.49
CA PRO A 7 -21.26 -9.23 10.04
C PRO A 7 -21.63 -8.25 8.91
N ARG A 8 -22.11 -7.06 9.30
CA ARG A 8 -23.04 -6.26 8.48
C ARG A 8 -22.60 -4.79 8.35
N ASN A 9 -21.32 -4.48 8.65
CA ASN A 9 -20.64 -3.17 8.60
C ASN A 9 -19.25 -3.29 9.25
N ALA A 10 -18.44 -2.25 9.49
CA ALA A 10 -17.94 -1.20 8.60
C ALA A 10 -16.47 -1.52 8.21
N PHE A 11 -16.13 -2.81 8.28
CA PHE A 11 -14.81 -3.34 8.61
C PHE A 11 -14.57 -4.68 7.90
N GLU A 12 -15.50 -5.14 7.06
CA GLU A 12 -15.51 -6.52 6.52
C GLU A 12 -15.20 -6.65 5.03
N ALA A 13 -14.95 -5.55 4.34
CA ALA A 13 -14.63 -5.52 2.91
C ALA A 13 -13.26 -4.90 2.63
N PHE A 14 -12.23 -5.24 3.42
CA PHE A 14 -10.81 -5.00 3.08
C PHE A 14 -10.41 -5.86 1.85
N HIS A 15 -11.05 -5.63 0.70
CA HIS A 15 -11.11 -6.60 -0.40
C HIS A 15 -9.94 -6.56 -1.40
N SER A 16 -8.82 -5.91 -1.12
CA SER A 16 -7.62 -6.05 -1.97
C SER A 16 -6.30 -5.75 -1.24
N CYS A 17 -6.11 -6.31 -0.03
CA CYS A 17 -4.84 -6.20 0.66
C CYS A 17 -3.92 -7.38 0.34
N GLY A 18 -2.83 -7.12 -0.41
CA GLY A 18 -1.72 -8.07 -0.54
C GLY A 18 -0.63 -7.61 -1.50
N PHE A 19 0.33 -6.83 -1.01
CA PHE A 19 1.63 -6.71 -1.67
C PHE A 19 2.72 -7.33 -0.79
N LEU A 20 3.39 -8.35 -1.33
CA LEU A 20 4.55 -9.00 -0.73
C LEU A 20 5.81 -8.28 -1.23
N ILE A 21 6.48 -7.53 -0.35
CA ILE A 21 7.80 -6.97 -0.65
C ILE A 21 8.85 -8.05 -0.31
N VAL A 22 9.36 -8.73 -1.34
CA VAL A 22 10.55 -9.60 -1.20
C VAL A 22 11.77 -8.82 -1.70
N PRO A 23 12.69 -8.41 -0.82
CA PRO A 23 14.02 -7.97 -1.26
C PRO A 23 15.05 -9.11 -1.06
N PRO A 24 15.27 -10.05 -2.00
CA PRO A 24 16.37 -10.97 -1.87
C PRO A 24 17.60 -10.43 -2.62
N LYS A 25 18.39 -9.61 -1.92
CA LYS A 25 19.86 -9.70 -1.79
C LYS A 25 20.44 -8.45 -1.12
N LEU A 26 20.94 -8.66 0.11
CA LEU A 26 21.86 -7.82 0.87
C LEU A 26 21.38 -6.43 1.36
N CYS A 27 20.15 -6.34 1.85
CA CYS A 27 19.79 -5.31 2.83
C CYS A 27 20.50 -5.63 4.17
N ILE A 28 21.61 -4.94 4.47
CA ILE A 28 22.35 -5.05 5.76
C ILE A 28 21.90 -4.03 6.81
N LYS A 29 20.90 -3.19 6.50
CA LYS A 29 20.41 -2.10 7.35
C LYS A 29 18.90 -1.94 7.19
N ASP A 30 18.22 -1.59 8.27
CA ASP A 30 16.78 -1.38 8.27
C ASP A 30 16.39 -0.26 7.29
N MET A 31 15.31 -0.51 6.55
CA MET A 31 14.76 0.43 5.57
C MET A 31 13.26 0.60 5.78
N THR A 32 12.76 1.76 5.38
CA THR A 32 11.34 2.06 5.33
C THR A 32 10.92 2.26 3.89
N VAL A 33 9.81 1.65 3.51
CA VAL A 33 9.18 1.75 2.20
C VAL A 33 7.87 2.49 2.37
N GLN A 34 7.69 3.53 1.56
CA GLN A 34 6.44 4.29 1.45
C GLN A 34 6.02 4.32 -0.01
N THR A 35 4.75 4.62 -0.26
CA THR A 35 4.26 4.92 -1.60
C THR A 35 4.37 6.42 -1.88
N ARG A 36 4.39 6.76 -3.17
CA ARG A 36 4.37 8.13 -3.68
C ARG A 36 3.61 8.18 -4.99
N ASP A 37 3.16 9.38 -5.33
CA ASP A 37 2.46 9.68 -6.58
C ASP A 37 1.27 8.73 -6.81
N GLU A 38 0.51 8.51 -5.74
CA GLU A 38 -0.57 7.54 -5.72
C GLU A 38 -1.81 8.10 -6.43
N SER A 39 -2.39 7.28 -7.32
CA SER A 39 -3.65 7.59 -7.96
C SER A 39 -4.55 6.36 -8.10
N VAL A 40 -5.85 6.61 -8.06
CA VAL A 40 -6.90 5.63 -8.35
C VAL A 40 -7.78 6.20 -9.45
N ASN A 41 -7.96 5.45 -10.55
CA ASN A 41 -8.70 5.85 -11.74
C ASN A 41 -8.27 7.23 -12.30
N GLY A 42 -6.98 7.56 -12.16
CA GLY A 42 -6.41 8.85 -12.61
C GLY A 42 -6.60 10.03 -11.66
N PHE A 43 -7.25 9.83 -10.51
CA PHE A 43 -7.36 10.84 -9.45
C PHE A 43 -6.28 10.62 -8.39
N MET A 44 -5.61 11.68 -7.96
CA MET A 44 -4.62 11.61 -6.89
C MET A 44 -5.31 11.25 -5.58
N VAL A 45 -4.89 10.16 -4.95
CA VAL A 45 -5.44 9.66 -3.70
C VAL A 45 -4.30 9.19 -2.82
N GLY A 46 -4.10 9.87 -1.70
CA GLY A 46 -3.08 9.54 -0.73
C GLY A 46 -3.31 8.19 -0.05
N THR A 47 -2.26 7.68 0.56
CA THR A 47 -2.28 6.39 1.25
C THR A 47 -1.72 6.48 2.67
N TYR A 48 -2.13 5.51 3.49
CA TYR A 48 -1.55 5.21 4.78
C TYR A 48 -0.66 3.98 4.64
N PHE A 49 0.56 4.18 4.15
CA PHE A 49 1.54 3.11 3.99
C PHE A 49 2.94 3.56 4.42
N SER A 50 3.54 2.82 5.34
CA SER A 50 4.91 3.03 5.79
C SER A 50 5.46 1.76 6.42
N CYS A 51 5.96 0.86 5.57
CA CYS A 51 6.41 -0.47 5.97
C CYS A 51 7.91 -0.44 6.33
N GLU A 52 8.27 -0.92 7.52
CA GLU A 52 9.66 -1.13 7.90
C GLU A 52 10.12 -2.55 7.56
N VAL A 53 11.28 -2.66 6.91
CA VAL A 53 11.93 -3.94 6.56
C VAL A 53 13.25 -4.03 7.31
N CYS A 54 13.30 -4.88 8.32
CA CYS A 54 14.52 -5.13 9.08
C CYS A 54 15.60 -5.78 8.22
N ALA A 55 16.87 -5.50 8.55
CA ALA A 55 18.03 -6.08 7.87
C ALA A 55 17.95 -7.61 7.74
N GLY A 56 18.13 -8.11 6.51
CA GLY A 56 18.07 -9.54 6.20
C GLY A 56 16.69 -10.21 6.39
N LYS A 57 15.61 -9.43 6.56
CA LYS A 57 14.23 -9.93 6.69
C LYS A 57 13.39 -9.53 5.46
N SER A 58 12.17 -10.05 5.43
CA SER A 58 11.12 -9.63 4.51
C SER A 58 9.93 -9.15 5.33
N ALA A 59 9.12 -8.26 4.76
CA ALA A 59 7.92 -7.73 5.39
C ALA A 59 6.73 -7.85 4.44
N VAL A 60 5.54 -7.99 5.03
CA VAL A 60 4.26 -7.97 4.33
C VAL A 60 3.40 -6.95 5.04
N ASP A 61 2.84 -6.02 4.29
CA ASP A 61 2.05 -4.93 4.83
C ASP A 61 1.00 -4.47 3.80
N CYS A 62 0.05 -3.66 4.24
CA CYS A 62 -1.11 -3.23 3.47
C CYS A 62 -1.00 -1.75 3.09
N ILE A 63 -1.15 -1.45 1.80
CA ILE A 63 -1.37 -0.08 1.34
C ILE A 63 -2.86 0.22 1.50
N VAL A 64 -3.19 1.24 2.30
CA VAL A 64 -4.57 1.67 2.54
C VAL A 64 -4.76 3.05 1.90
N PHE A 65 -5.67 3.15 0.93
CA PHE A 65 -6.02 4.43 0.31
C PHE A 65 -6.95 5.26 1.20
N SER A 66 -6.83 6.59 1.12
CA SER A 66 -7.66 7.53 1.86
C SER A 66 -9.13 7.40 1.46
N SER A 67 -9.97 6.89 2.37
CA SER A 67 -11.41 6.76 2.10
C SER A 67 -12.08 8.11 1.87
N THR A 68 -11.64 9.15 2.59
CA THR A 68 -12.17 10.52 2.40
C THR A 68 -11.91 11.00 0.98
N GLU A 69 -10.71 10.80 0.44
CA GLU A 69 -10.37 11.24 -0.91
C GLU A 69 -11.04 10.36 -1.98
N LEU A 70 -11.25 9.06 -1.72
CA LEU A 70 -12.05 8.20 -2.60
C LEU A 70 -13.50 8.69 -2.67
N ASP A 71 -14.11 9.00 -1.54
CA ASP A 71 -15.48 9.52 -1.45
C ASP A 71 -15.59 10.89 -2.15
N GLU A 72 -14.65 11.80 -1.91
CA GLU A 72 -14.60 13.13 -2.53
C GLU A 72 -14.48 13.08 -4.05
N ASN A 73 -13.77 12.08 -4.59
CA ASN A 73 -13.62 11.86 -6.03
C ASN A 73 -14.70 10.94 -6.63
N ASN A 74 -15.70 10.51 -5.85
CA ASN A 74 -16.76 9.58 -6.28
C ASN A 74 -16.22 8.25 -6.84
N ILE A 75 -15.18 7.70 -6.21
CA ILE A 75 -14.53 6.46 -6.63
C ILE A 75 -15.12 5.30 -5.84
N GLU A 76 -16.03 4.55 -6.46
CA GLU A 76 -16.66 3.36 -5.84
C GLU A 76 -15.95 2.05 -6.22
N ASN A 77 -15.25 2.04 -7.36
CA ASN A 77 -14.55 0.86 -7.88
C ASN A 77 -13.13 1.24 -8.30
N PHE A 78 -12.21 0.32 -8.11
CA PHE A 78 -10.82 0.46 -8.53
C PHE A 78 -10.70 -0.16 -9.92
N GLU A 79 -10.47 0.65 -10.96
CA GLU A 79 -10.20 0.19 -12.33
C GLU A 79 -8.69 0.21 -12.60
N THR A 80 -8.03 1.30 -12.22
CA THR A 80 -6.59 1.48 -12.34
C THR A 80 -6.03 2.05 -11.04
N VAL A 81 -4.91 1.52 -10.57
CA VAL A 81 -4.15 2.08 -9.46
C VAL A 81 -2.72 2.30 -9.93
N GLU A 82 -2.17 3.49 -9.68
CA GLU A 82 -0.78 3.80 -9.94
C GLU A 82 -0.11 4.33 -8.67
N PHE A 83 1.12 3.90 -8.40
CA PHE A 83 1.98 4.45 -7.36
C PHE A 83 3.44 4.11 -7.63
N SER A 84 4.37 4.83 -7.02
CA SER A 84 5.79 4.45 -6.93
C SER A 84 6.17 4.14 -5.49
N PHE A 85 7.27 3.41 -5.27
CA PHE A 85 7.83 3.18 -3.95
C PHE A 85 8.98 4.14 -3.68
N HIS A 86 8.93 4.84 -2.55
CA HIS A 86 10.04 5.56 -1.99
C HIS A 86 10.71 4.74 -0.89
N ILE A 87 11.99 4.43 -1.06
CA ILE A 87 12.74 3.59 -0.13
C ILE A 87 13.83 4.43 0.53
N PHE A 88 13.85 4.46 1.85
CA PHE A 88 14.85 5.21 2.62
C PHE A 88 15.33 4.44 3.84
N LYS A 89 16.51 4.81 4.35
CA LYS A 89 17.04 4.23 5.59
C LYS A 89 16.19 4.68 6.77
N THR A 90 15.73 3.74 7.59
CA THR A 90 14.88 4.04 8.75
C THR A 90 15.58 4.97 9.75
N ALA A 91 16.88 4.77 9.95
CA ALA A 91 17.66 5.48 10.97
C ALA A 91 17.84 6.99 10.70
N ASP A 92 18.10 7.37 9.45
CA ASP A 92 18.49 8.74 9.09
C ASP A 92 17.62 9.37 8.00
N ARG A 93 16.62 8.63 7.49
CA ARG A 93 15.71 9.04 6.40
C ARG A 93 16.40 9.37 5.09
N ASN A 94 17.66 8.98 4.91
CA ASN A 94 18.34 9.14 3.63
C ASN A 94 17.73 8.20 2.60
N THR A 95 17.34 8.76 1.45
CA THR A 95 16.83 8.00 0.31
C THR A 95 17.84 6.94 -0.13
N ILE A 96 17.34 5.74 -0.36
CA ILE A 96 18.08 4.61 -0.92
C ILE A 96 17.76 4.52 -2.41
N ASP A 97 16.47 4.53 -2.76
CA ASP A 97 15.99 4.41 -4.14
C ASP A 97 14.53 4.89 -4.27
N ASP A 98 14.13 5.20 -5.50
CA ASP A 98 12.75 5.47 -5.89
C ASP A 98 12.40 4.52 -7.06
N SER A 99 11.30 3.79 -6.94
CA SER A 99 10.92 2.86 -8.00
C SER A 99 10.33 3.58 -9.20
N LYS A 100 10.32 2.88 -10.34
CA LYS A 100 9.41 3.25 -11.44
C LYS A 100 7.95 3.09 -10.98
N PRO A 101 6.99 3.79 -11.63
CA PRO A 101 5.58 3.59 -11.35
C PRO A 101 5.15 2.13 -11.54
N VAL A 102 4.36 1.66 -10.60
CA VAL A 102 3.64 0.38 -10.63
C VAL A 102 2.21 0.70 -11.02
N VAL A 103 1.72 0.08 -12.09
CA VAL A 103 0.34 0.22 -12.55
C VAL A 103 -0.38 -1.11 -12.40
N LEU A 104 -1.48 -1.08 -11.67
CA LEU A 104 -2.37 -2.22 -11.46
C LEU A 104 -3.67 -1.95 -12.22
N ASN A 105 -4.12 -2.94 -12.98
CA ASN A 105 -5.39 -2.87 -13.71
C ASN A 105 -6.30 -3.97 -13.15
N PHE A 106 -7.50 -3.58 -12.75
CA PHE A 106 -8.51 -4.45 -12.20
C PHE A 106 -9.65 -4.51 -13.23
N ASN A 107 -9.73 -5.62 -13.96
CA ASN A 107 -10.74 -5.88 -14.99
C ASN A 107 -12.06 -6.34 -14.37
#